data_AF-A0AA37GFU3-F1
#
_entry.id   AF-A0AA37GFU3-F1
#
_cell.length_a   1.000
_cell.length_b   1.000
_cell.length_c   1.000
_cell.angle_alpha   90.00
_cell.angle_beta   90.00
_cell.angle_gamma   90.00
#
_symmetry.space_group_name_H-M   'P 1'
#
loop_
_entity.id
_entity.type
_entity.pdbx_description
1 polymer ?
#
loop_
_entity_poly.entity_id
_entity_poly.type
_entity_poly.pdbx_seq_one_letter_code
_entity_poly.pdbx_strand_id
1 'polypeptide(L)'
;MRPPLAALARWRTPSLSARRALLHGDPAPTPAAHHRRTLLTLAIETSCDDTCVAVLSKSPGPRGRGTLHFNRKVTSDSTAYGGVYPPVALRSHDAHLAPLVAEALASLPPVEEHPGGGGGGGGGGVITVAGVPRQKPTFVTVTRGPGMSANLASGLATAKGLAAAWQVPLLAVNHMQAHALTPRLVSALDRSPPAPSSPIRPEYPFLTLLVSGGHTQLVHSRSLADHRVLAASADVAVGDALDKAARHILPHDMLASHGDVMYGALLERFAFPDSFPASSSSSSSSSSSPPRGHDYEYSPPLRRVDEIATYASPYAWTLTPPLAASRALSYSFAGLGSQIHKIASSRAGGDDAMPLEERRCLARAAMRLLFEHLASRVLLAFAARPELGDAVRTLVVSGGVASNRFLMHVLRRTLDARGFAHVELTAPPPALCTDNAAMIAWTGMEMYEAGWESALSVRPERKWSIDPASDEGGILGLGGWVRRDE
;
A
#
# COMPACT_ATOMS: atom_id res chain seq x y z
N MET A 1 -62.05 13.40 -7.55
CA MET A 1 -61.46 12.38 -8.45
C MET A 1 -59.97 12.29 -8.16
N ARG A 2 -59.52 11.19 -7.53
CA ARG A 2 -58.11 10.84 -7.31
C ARG A 2 -57.82 9.55 -8.09
N PRO A 3 -56.68 9.41 -8.81
CA PRO A 3 -56.37 8.18 -9.52
C PRO A 3 -55.78 7.12 -8.57
N PRO A 4 -55.79 5.82 -8.95
CA PRO A 4 -55.50 4.72 -8.06
C PRO A 4 -54.01 4.31 -8.03
N LEU A 5 -53.64 3.69 -6.92
CA LEU A 5 -52.39 2.99 -6.65
C LEU A 5 -52.19 1.79 -7.59
N ALA A 6 -51.08 1.75 -8.33
CA ALA A 6 -50.49 0.51 -8.83
C ALA A 6 -49.00 0.69 -9.18
N ALA A 7 -48.14 -0.04 -8.46
CA ALA A 7 -46.96 -0.78 -8.96
C ALA A 7 -45.86 -0.85 -7.89
N LEU A 8 -45.99 -1.80 -6.96
CA LEU A 8 -44.85 -2.34 -6.23
C LEU A 8 -44.00 -3.15 -7.21
N ALA A 9 -42.91 -2.56 -7.70
CA ALA A 9 -41.89 -3.29 -8.43
C ALA A 9 -41.25 -4.32 -7.50
N ARG A 10 -41.52 -5.61 -7.75
CA ARG A 10 -40.85 -6.73 -7.11
C ARG A 10 -39.35 -6.62 -7.40
N TRP A 11 -38.55 -6.51 -6.33
CA TRP A 11 -37.10 -6.60 -6.41
C TRP A 11 -36.75 -8.02 -6.86
N ARG A 12 -36.49 -8.19 -8.16
CA ARG A 12 -35.94 -9.44 -8.69
C ARG A 12 -34.52 -9.57 -8.16
N THR A 13 -34.27 -10.60 -7.37
CA THR A 13 -32.90 -11.04 -7.06
C THR A 13 -32.15 -11.27 -8.37
N PRO A 14 -31.00 -10.62 -8.61
CA PRO A 14 -30.22 -10.84 -9.82
C PRO A 14 -29.81 -12.31 -9.93
N SER A 15 -29.74 -12.83 -11.16
CA SER A 15 -29.33 -14.21 -11.42
C SER A 15 -27.94 -14.50 -10.83
N LEU A 16 -27.65 -15.77 -10.55
CA LEU A 16 -26.32 -16.21 -10.10
C LEU A 16 -25.21 -15.77 -11.07
N SER A 17 -25.48 -15.68 -12.37
CA SER A 17 -24.53 -15.17 -13.37
C SER A 17 -24.27 -13.66 -13.23
N ALA A 18 -25.30 -12.85 -12.97
CA ALA A 18 -25.15 -11.41 -12.75
C ALA A 18 -24.43 -11.12 -11.42
N ARG A 19 -24.68 -11.92 -10.37
CA ARG A 19 -23.94 -11.83 -9.10
C ARG A 19 -22.45 -12.16 -9.28
N ARG A 20 -22.12 -13.16 -10.10
CA ARG A 20 -20.73 -13.55 -10.38
C ARG A 20 -19.97 -12.47 -11.18
N ALA A 21 -20.62 -11.82 -12.15
CA ALA A 21 -20.03 -10.72 -12.93
C ALA A 21 -19.87 -9.40 -12.14
N LEU A 22 -20.70 -9.17 -11.10
CA LEU A 22 -20.55 -8.01 -10.22
C LEU A 22 -19.37 -8.18 -9.25
N LEU A 23 -19.14 -9.41 -8.80
CA LEU A 23 -18.12 -9.78 -7.81
C LEU A 23 -16.74 -10.00 -8.40
N HIS A 24 -16.68 -10.64 -9.58
CA HIS A 24 -15.44 -10.96 -10.27
C HIS A 24 -15.29 -10.04 -11.48
N GLY A 25 -14.08 -9.53 -11.71
CA GLY A 25 -13.78 -8.87 -12.99
C GLY A 25 -13.82 -9.89 -14.12
N ASP A 26 -13.77 -9.43 -15.38
CA ASP A 26 -13.64 -10.35 -16.51
C ASP A 26 -12.44 -11.29 -16.28
N PRO A 27 -12.60 -12.60 -16.52
CA PRO A 27 -11.53 -13.55 -16.33
C PRO A 27 -10.32 -13.11 -17.15
N ALA A 28 -9.13 -13.16 -16.54
CA ALA A 28 -7.89 -12.94 -17.27
C ALA A 28 -7.85 -13.89 -18.48
N PRO A 29 -7.39 -13.43 -19.65
CA PRO A 29 -7.25 -14.29 -20.82
C PRO A 29 -6.41 -15.52 -20.47
N THR A 30 -6.70 -16.63 -21.14
CA THR A 30 -5.95 -17.89 -21.04
C THR A 30 -4.45 -17.62 -21.15
N PRO A 31 -3.61 -18.18 -20.27
CA PRO A 31 -2.21 -17.79 -20.21
C PRO A 31 -1.45 -18.16 -21.49
N ALA A 32 -0.79 -17.17 -22.07
CA ALA A 32 0.07 -17.31 -23.24
C ALA A 32 1.27 -18.26 -22.98
N ALA A 33 1.92 -18.72 -24.05
CA ALA A 33 3.03 -19.67 -24.07
C ALA A 33 4.30 -19.27 -23.26
N HIS A 34 4.32 -18.07 -22.66
CA HIS A 34 5.45 -17.47 -21.95
C HIS A 34 5.66 -17.93 -20.50
N HIS A 35 4.80 -18.81 -19.96
CA HIS A 35 5.04 -19.49 -18.69
C HIS A 35 6.29 -20.42 -18.68
N ARG A 36 7.12 -20.41 -19.72
CA ARG A 36 8.31 -21.23 -19.87
C ARG A 36 9.64 -20.49 -19.62
N ARG A 37 9.63 -19.17 -19.40
CA ARG A 37 10.86 -18.36 -19.20
C ARG A 37 10.86 -17.59 -17.89
N THR A 38 12.04 -17.42 -17.31
CA THR A 38 12.28 -16.52 -16.16
C THR A 38 12.12 -15.09 -16.63
N LEU A 39 11.32 -14.30 -15.91
CA LEU A 39 11.20 -12.86 -16.12
C LEU A 39 12.23 -12.14 -15.27
N LEU A 40 12.81 -11.06 -15.80
CA LEU A 40 13.73 -10.18 -15.09
C LEU A 40 13.38 -8.72 -15.41
N THR A 41 13.22 -7.87 -14.39
CA THR A 41 12.98 -6.43 -14.59
C THR A 41 13.90 -5.61 -13.69
N LEU A 42 14.35 -4.48 -14.22
CA LEU A 42 14.77 -3.34 -13.43
C LEU A 42 13.55 -2.43 -13.25
N ALA A 43 13.31 -1.95 -12.03
CA ALA A 43 12.17 -1.10 -11.69
C ALA A 43 12.60 0.21 -11.04
N ILE A 44 11.86 1.28 -11.32
CA ILE A 44 12.12 2.64 -10.81
C ILE A 44 10.85 3.21 -10.17
N GLU A 45 10.98 3.78 -8.97
CA GLU A 45 9.92 4.50 -8.25
C GLU A 45 10.44 5.90 -7.86
N THR A 46 9.77 6.94 -8.34
CA THR A 46 10.12 8.36 -8.14
C THR A 46 8.86 9.26 -8.06
N SER A 47 7.74 8.74 -7.55
CA SER A 47 6.47 9.49 -7.52
C SER A 47 6.40 10.57 -6.43
N CYS A 48 7.09 10.36 -5.30
CA CYS A 48 7.07 11.22 -4.13
C CYS A 48 8.48 11.73 -3.79
N ASP A 49 9.03 11.38 -2.63
CA ASP A 49 10.31 11.84 -2.07
C ASP A 49 11.34 10.72 -1.88
N ASP A 50 10.91 9.48 -2.08
CA ASP A 50 11.75 8.29 -2.11
C ASP A 50 12.25 7.99 -3.52
N THR A 51 13.57 8.01 -3.73
CA THR A 51 14.20 7.52 -4.97
C THR A 51 14.48 6.04 -4.80
N CYS A 52 13.79 5.18 -5.55
CA CYS A 52 13.98 3.73 -5.41
C CYS A 52 14.33 3.06 -6.74
N VAL A 53 15.20 2.05 -6.66
CA VAL A 53 15.51 1.14 -7.77
C VAL A 53 15.50 -0.29 -7.25
N ALA A 54 14.92 -1.20 -8.02
CA ALA A 54 14.89 -2.63 -7.70
C ALA A 54 15.21 -3.49 -8.92
N VAL A 55 15.76 -4.68 -8.65
CA VAL A 55 15.94 -5.74 -9.65
C VAL A 55 15.22 -6.98 -9.12
N LEU A 56 14.20 -7.42 -9.85
CA LEU A 56 13.38 -8.55 -9.50
C LEU A 56 13.39 -9.56 -10.64
N SER A 57 13.58 -10.84 -10.28
CA SER A 57 13.35 -11.96 -11.20
C SER A 57 12.20 -12.82 -10.71
N LYS A 58 11.51 -13.48 -11.63
CA LYS A 58 10.44 -14.43 -11.34
C LYS A 58 10.65 -15.67 -12.20
N SER A 59 10.74 -16.85 -11.57
CA SER A 59 10.81 -18.12 -12.29
C SER A 59 9.57 -18.32 -13.17
N PRO A 60 9.63 -19.20 -14.20
CA PRO A 60 8.48 -19.43 -15.06
C PRO A 60 7.24 -19.95 -14.31
N GLY A 61 6.07 -19.66 -14.87
CA GLY A 61 4.79 -20.20 -14.43
C GLY A 61 3.95 -19.26 -13.55
N PRO A 62 2.65 -19.57 -13.37
CA PRO A 62 1.73 -18.74 -12.59
C PRO A 62 2.10 -18.64 -11.10
N ARG A 63 2.98 -19.54 -10.62
CA ARG A 63 3.52 -19.60 -9.25
C ARG A 63 5.03 -19.38 -9.23
N GLY A 64 5.55 -18.71 -10.25
CA GLY A 64 6.96 -18.41 -10.38
C GLY A 64 7.49 -17.76 -9.12
N ARG A 65 8.53 -18.37 -8.53
CA ARG A 65 9.20 -17.83 -7.35
C ARG A 65 9.88 -16.52 -7.70
N GLY A 66 9.63 -15.50 -6.89
CA GLY A 66 10.31 -14.22 -6.95
C GLY A 66 11.69 -14.28 -6.30
N THR A 67 12.68 -13.64 -6.90
CA THR A 67 13.98 -13.35 -6.27
C THR A 67 14.29 -11.88 -6.46
N LEU A 68 14.33 -11.15 -5.35
CA LEU A 68 14.69 -9.74 -5.28
C LEU A 68 16.22 -9.64 -5.17
N HIS A 69 16.88 -9.28 -6.27
CA HIS A 69 18.34 -9.18 -6.37
C HIS A 69 18.86 -7.84 -5.82
N PHE A 70 18.04 -6.80 -5.94
CA PHE A 70 18.33 -5.46 -5.45
C PHE A 70 17.04 -4.73 -5.12
N ASN A 71 17.05 -3.96 -4.04
CA ASN A 71 15.98 -3.05 -3.67
C ASN A 71 16.56 -2.00 -2.73
N ARG A 72 16.85 -0.82 -3.27
CA ARG A 72 17.43 0.28 -2.48
C ARG A 72 16.60 1.53 -2.65
N LYS A 73 16.59 2.32 -1.58
CA LYS A 73 15.82 3.54 -1.43
C LYS A 73 16.68 4.64 -0.84
N VAL A 74 16.50 5.87 -1.33
CA VAL A 74 17.05 7.10 -0.76
C VAL A 74 15.92 8.10 -0.59
N THR A 75 15.61 8.42 0.66
CA THR A 75 14.58 9.41 1.03
C THR A 75 15.17 10.81 1.03
N SER A 76 14.46 11.78 0.44
CA SER A 76 14.91 13.18 0.46
C SER A 76 14.81 13.79 1.86
N ASP A 77 15.81 14.59 2.25
CA ASP A 77 15.76 15.33 3.51
C ASP A 77 14.92 16.61 3.37
N SER A 78 13.65 16.51 3.77
CA SER A 78 12.72 17.66 3.82
C SER A 78 12.46 18.16 5.25
N THR A 79 13.34 17.85 6.22
CA THR A 79 13.16 18.20 7.64
C THR A 79 12.94 19.70 7.85
N ALA A 80 13.70 20.55 7.15
CA ALA A 80 13.60 22.01 7.22
C ALA A 80 12.23 22.58 6.80
N TYR A 81 11.43 21.81 6.05
CA TYR A 81 10.11 22.21 5.56
C TYR A 81 8.97 21.59 6.38
N GLY A 82 9.29 20.74 7.36
CA GLY A 82 8.31 20.08 8.20
C GLY A 82 7.40 19.10 7.45
N GLY A 83 7.79 18.63 6.27
CA GLY A 83 7.03 17.71 5.42
C GLY A 83 7.62 17.64 4.02
N VAL A 84 7.13 16.71 3.18
CA VAL A 84 7.64 16.53 1.81
C VAL A 84 7.61 17.83 1.03
N TYR A 85 8.77 18.28 0.54
CA TYR A 85 8.89 19.50 -0.24
C TYR A 85 9.30 19.18 -1.70
N PRO A 86 8.41 19.42 -2.69
CA PRO A 86 8.60 18.94 -4.06
C PRO A 86 9.95 19.31 -4.71
N PRO A 87 10.47 20.55 -4.58
CA PRO A 87 11.78 20.89 -5.15
C PRO A 87 12.96 20.14 -4.53
N VAL A 88 12.88 19.79 -3.24
CA VAL A 88 13.92 18.99 -2.57
C VAL A 88 13.85 17.54 -3.03
N ALA A 89 12.63 16.98 -3.10
CA ALA A 89 12.40 15.64 -3.62
C ALA A 89 12.94 15.49 -5.06
N LEU A 90 12.64 16.45 -5.95
CA LEU A 90 13.16 16.46 -7.32
C LEU A 90 14.70 16.47 -7.37
N ARG A 91 15.35 17.38 -6.62
CA ARG A 91 16.82 17.42 -6.55
C ARG A 91 17.41 16.11 -6.01
N SER A 92 16.71 15.46 -5.08
CA SER A 92 17.13 14.16 -4.56
C SER A 92 17.05 13.08 -5.66
N HIS A 93 15.97 13.02 -6.44
CA HIS A 93 15.86 12.10 -7.56
C HIS A 93 16.98 12.33 -8.59
N ASP A 94 17.22 13.59 -8.97
CA ASP A 94 18.27 13.94 -9.94
C ASP A 94 19.67 13.54 -9.46
N ALA A 95 19.94 13.68 -8.15
CA ALA A 95 21.23 13.32 -7.57
C ALA A 95 21.43 11.81 -7.39
N HIS A 96 20.37 11.05 -7.07
CA HIS A 96 20.49 9.66 -6.61
C HIS A 96 20.01 8.61 -7.61
N LEU A 97 19.14 8.94 -8.56
CA LEU A 97 18.55 7.93 -9.44
C LEU A 97 19.61 7.23 -10.30
N ALA A 98 20.48 7.98 -10.99
CA ALA A 98 21.51 7.40 -11.84
C ALA A 98 22.53 6.55 -11.05
N PRO A 99 23.08 7.00 -9.90
CA PRO A 99 23.89 6.14 -9.03
C PRO A 99 23.19 4.85 -8.59
N LEU A 100 21.92 4.93 -8.18
CA LEU A 100 21.15 3.75 -7.76
C LEU A 100 20.92 2.78 -8.93
N VAL A 101 20.68 3.30 -10.14
CA VAL A 101 20.61 2.46 -11.34
C VAL A 101 21.94 1.77 -11.58
N ALA A 102 23.08 2.45 -11.48
CA ALA A 102 24.39 1.84 -11.65
C ALA A 102 24.66 0.70 -10.63
N GLU A 103 24.30 0.90 -9.36
CA GLU A 103 24.35 -0.15 -8.34
C GLU A 103 23.43 -1.33 -8.68
N ALA A 104 22.20 -1.05 -9.11
CA ALA A 104 21.23 -2.06 -9.53
C ALA A 104 21.75 -2.89 -10.73
N LEU A 105 22.40 -2.27 -11.70
CA LEU A 105 23.00 -2.97 -12.84
C LEU A 105 24.07 -3.99 -12.39
N ALA A 106 24.87 -3.64 -11.37
CA ALA A 106 25.88 -4.54 -10.83
C ALA A 106 25.27 -5.77 -10.12
N SER A 107 24.02 -5.64 -9.64
CA SER A 107 23.27 -6.71 -8.99
C SER A 107 22.53 -7.65 -9.95
N LEU A 108 22.51 -7.34 -11.26
CA LEU A 108 21.85 -8.20 -12.24
C LEU A 108 22.42 -9.63 -12.16
N PRO A 109 21.59 -10.67 -12.34
CA PRO A 109 22.06 -12.04 -12.29
C PRO A 109 23.20 -12.30 -13.30
N PRO A 110 24.19 -13.13 -12.95
CA PRO A 110 25.20 -13.56 -13.91
C PRO A 110 24.55 -14.39 -15.04
N VAL A 111 25.19 -14.41 -16.20
CA VAL A 111 24.79 -15.31 -17.28
C VAL A 111 25.21 -16.73 -16.88
N GLU A 112 24.26 -17.66 -16.74
CA GLU A 112 24.61 -19.06 -16.49
C GLU A 112 25.14 -19.69 -17.79
N GLU A 113 26.33 -20.27 -17.74
CA GLU A 113 26.80 -21.18 -18.79
C GLU A 113 26.10 -22.53 -18.59
N HIS A 114 25.17 -22.91 -19.47
CA HIS A 114 24.63 -24.27 -19.44
C HIS A 114 25.59 -25.23 -20.17
N PRO A 115 26.21 -26.20 -19.47
CA PRO A 115 27.05 -27.21 -20.10
C PRO A 115 26.14 -28.32 -20.64
N GLY A 116 25.57 -28.12 -21.82
CA GLY A 116 24.70 -29.11 -22.45
C GLY A 116 23.90 -28.52 -23.60
N GLY A 117 24.43 -28.64 -24.82
CA GLY A 117 23.75 -28.25 -26.05
C GLY A 117 22.43 -29.00 -26.22
N GLY A 118 21.33 -28.25 -26.29
CA GLY A 118 20.01 -28.72 -26.67
C GLY A 118 19.07 -27.52 -26.74
N GLY A 119 18.79 -27.05 -27.96
CA GLY A 119 17.97 -25.87 -28.24
C GLY A 119 16.65 -25.86 -27.49
N GLY A 120 16.56 -25.02 -26.46
CA GLY A 120 15.41 -24.89 -25.58
C GLY A 120 15.24 -23.48 -24.99
N GLY A 121 15.62 -22.45 -25.73
CA GLY A 121 15.11 -21.07 -25.66
C GLY A 121 14.96 -20.40 -24.29
N GLY A 122 16.04 -19.89 -23.72
CA GLY A 122 16.01 -18.75 -22.79
C GLY A 122 16.38 -17.47 -23.54
N GLY A 123 15.41 -16.76 -24.11
CA GLY A 123 15.64 -15.56 -24.94
C GLY A 123 16.11 -14.30 -24.19
N GLY A 124 16.83 -14.46 -23.07
CA GLY A 124 17.41 -13.33 -22.34
C GLY A 124 18.70 -12.90 -23.01
N GLY A 125 18.73 -11.69 -23.57
CA GLY A 125 19.98 -11.13 -24.08
C GLY A 125 21.03 -10.96 -22.97
N VAL A 126 22.25 -10.60 -23.35
CA VAL A 126 23.34 -10.28 -22.42
C VAL A 126 23.65 -8.80 -22.52
N ILE A 127 23.95 -8.17 -21.38
CA ILE A 127 24.55 -6.83 -21.34
C ILE A 127 25.85 -6.87 -20.55
N THR A 128 26.77 -5.96 -20.86
CA THR A 128 28.04 -5.84 -20.13
C THR A 128 27.93 -4.70 -19.13
N VAL A 129 28.13 -5.00 -17.85
CA VAL A 129 28.14 -4.02 -16.76
C VAL A 129 29.54 -4.01 -16.15
N ALA A 130 30.25 -2.89 -16.27
CA ALA A 130 31.63 -2.74 -15.79
C ALA A 130 32.56 -3.89 -16.25
N GLY A 131 32.45 -4.30 -17.52
CA GLY A 131 33.25 -5.39 -18.09
C GLY A 131 32.74 -6.81 -17.77
N VAL A 132 31.69 -6.95 -16.95
CA VAL A 132 31.13 -8.25 -16.56
C VAL A 132 29.82 -8.53 -17.33
N PRO A 133 29.71 -9.69 -18.03
CA PRO A 133 28.46 -10.11 -18.65
C PRO A 133 27.35 -10.37 -17.61
N ARG A 134 26.17 -9.80 -17.83
CA ARG A 134 24.98 -9.93 -16.98
C ARG A 134 23.75 -10.25 -17.82
N GLN A 135 22.76 -10.91 -17.22
CA GLN A 135 21.47 -11.12 -17.86
C GLN A 135 20.81 -9.78 -18.16
N LYS A 136 20.43 -9.56 -19.43
CA LYS A 136 19.65 -8.39 -19.83
C LYS A 136 18.24 -8.51 -19.25
N PRO A 137 17.70 -7.46 -18.61
CA PRO A 137 16.30 -7.44 -18.20
C PRO A 137 15.37 -7.76 -19.37
N THR A 138 14.29 -8.49 -19.10
CA THR A 138 13.23 -8.79 -20.07
C THR A 138 12.45 -7.53 -20.45
N PHE A 139 12.29 -6.61 -19.50
CA PHE A 139 11.65 -5.31 -19.65
C PHE A 139 12.11 -4.35 -18.54
N VAL A 140 11.76 -3.08 -18.67
CA VAL A 140 11.97 -2.05 -17.63
C VAL A 140 10.62 -1.62 -17.09
N THR A 141 10.49 -1.54 -15.77
CA THR A 141 9.26 -1.09 -15.11
C THR A 141 9.46 0.27 -14.44
N VAL A 142 8.45 1.11 -14.44
CA VAL A 142 8.53 2.44 -13.82
C VAL A 142 7.17 2.93 -13.38
N THR A 143 7.14 3.70 -12.30
CA THR A 143 5.94 4.41 -11.88
C THR A 143 5.61 5.52 -12.86
N ARG A 144 4.42 5.45 -13.47
CA ARG A 144 3.89 6.52 -14.33
C ARG A 144 3.01 7.51 -13.57
N GLY A 145 2.34 7.06 -12.51
CA GLY A 145 1.53 7.91 -11.64
C GLY A 145 0.62 7.11 -10.71
N PRO A 146 -0.17 7.76 -9.85
CA PRO A 146 -0.17 9.20 -9.58
C PRO A 146 1.12 9.67 -8.88
N GLY A 147 1.36 10.98 -8.82
CA GLY A 147 2.54 11.54 -8.15
C GLY A 147 2.91 12.97 -8.59
N MET A 148 4.03 13.48 -8.10
CA MET A 148 4.56 14.79 -8.50
C MET A 148 5.12 14.72 -9.92
N SER A 149 4.53 15.48 -10.86
CA SER A 149 4.82 15.34 -12.30
C SER A 149 6.30 15.46 -12.66
N ALA A 150 7.04 16.38 -12.05
CA ALA A 150 8.48 16.54 -12.32
C ALA A 150 9.29 15.34 -11.82
N ASN A 151 8.95 14.83 -10.63
CA ASN A 151 9.60 13.68 -10.01
C ASN A 151 9.34 12.39 -10.82
N LEU A 152 8.09 12.18 -11.22
CA LEU A 152 7.70 11.11 -12.13
C LEU A 152 8.42 11.21 -13.49
N ALA A 153 8.60 12.42 -14.02
CA ALA A 153 9.30 12.64 -15.28
C ALA A 153 10.76 12.18 -15.23
N SER A 154 11.45 12.39 -14.11
CA SER A 154 12.83 11.95 -13.90
C SER A 154 12.95 10.42 -14.05
N GLY A 155 12.18 9.66 -13.27
CA GLY A 155 12.15 8.20 -13.35
C GLY A 155 11.69 7.67 -14.72
N LEU A 156 10.63 8.25 -15.28
CA LEU A 156 10.08 7.81 -16.56
C LEU A 156 11.04 8.06 -17.73
N ALA A 157 11.76 9.19 -17.74
CA ALA A 157 12.77 9.48 -18.75
C ALA A 157 13.92 8.47 -18.70
N THR A 158 14.44 8.18 -17.50
CA THR A 158 15.47 7.15 -17.30
C THR A 158 15.00 5.78 -17.77
N ALA A 159 13.80 5.35 -17.38
CA ALA A 159 13.23 4.06 -17.75
C ALA A 159 13.07 3.91 -19.27
N LYS A 160 12.59 4.95 -19.96
CA LYS A 160 12.49 4.98 -21.42
C LYS A 160 13.86 4.88 -22.09
N GLY A 161 14.85 5.59 -21.57
CA GLY A 161 16.23 5.52 -22.07
C GLY A 161 16.79 4.09 -21.98
N LEU A 162 16.62 3.43 -20.82
CA LEU A 162 17.03 2.03 -20.63
C LEU A 162 16.27 1.07 -21.55
N ALA A 163 14.94 1.19 -21.61
CA ALA A 163 14.10 0.36 -22.47
C ALA A 163 14.48 0.47 -23.95
N ALA A 164 14.69 1.70 -24.44
CA ALA A 164 15.12 1.96 -25.81
C ALA A 164 16.53 1.43 -26.09
N ALA A 165 17.50 1.68 -25.20
CA ALA A 165 18.89 1.25 -25.35
C ALA A 165 19.04 -0.28 -25.33
N TRP A 166 18.26 -0.97 -24.49
CA TRP A 166 18.27 -2.43 -24.41
C TRP A 166 17.33 -3.12 -25.40
N GLN A 167 16.50 -2.35 -26.11
CA GLN A 167 15.45 -2.81 -27.00
C GLN A 167 14.54 -3.82 -26.30
N VAL A 168 14.03 -3.41 -25.13
CA VAL A 168 13.12 -4.19 -24.30
C VAL A 168 11.85 -3.39 -24.02
N PRO A 169 10.72 -4.06 -23.73
CA PRO A 169 9.49 -3.38 -23.38
C PRO A 169 9.61 -2.46 -22.16
N LEU A 170 8.74 -1.45 -22.14
CA LEU A 170 8.51 -0.57 -20.99
C LEU A 170 7.19 -0.95 -20.33
N LEU A 171 7.17 -1.02 -19.00
CA LEU A 171 5.96 -1.20 -18.19
C LEU A 171 5.80 0.03 -17.29
N ALA A 172 4.94 0.95 -17.69
CA ALA A 172 4.69 2.20 -17.00
C ALA A 172 3.42 2.06 -16.12
N VAL A 173 3.60 1.69 -14.85
CA VAL A 173 2.53 1.17 -13.97
C VAL A 173 1.96 2.22 -13.01
N ASN A 174 0.80 1.89 -12.45
CA ASN A 174 0.12 2.72 -11.47
C ASN A 174 0.68 2.47 -10.05
N HIS A 175 1.04 3.54 -9.34
CA HIS A 175 1.61 3.51 -8.00
C HIS A 175 0.67 2.89 -6.95
N MET A 176 -0.62 3.24 -7.01
CA MET A 176 -1.63 2.76 -6.06
C MET A 176 -1.97 1.28 -6.30
N GLN A 177 -1.97 0.86 -7.57
CA GLN A 177 -2.05 -0.55 -7.95
C GLN A 177 -0.87 -1.33 -7.35
N ALA A 178 0.34 -0.78 -7.41
CA ALA A 178 1.51 -1.43 -6.85
C ALA A 178 1.42 -1.65 -5.34
N HIS A 179 0.96 -0.65 -4.59
CA HIS A 179 0.66 -0.79 -3.16
C HIS A 179 -0.37 -1.89 -2.88
N ALA A 180 -1.40 -2.02 -3.71
CA ALA A 180 -2.43 -3.06 -3.56
C ALA A 180 -1.91 -4.47 -3.87
N LEU A 181 -0.94 -4.60 -4.77
CA LEU A 181 -0.36 -5.88 -5.19
C LEU A 181 0.88 -6.30 -4.36
N THR A 182 1.42 -5.45 -3.49
CA THR A 182 2.57 -5.78 -2.63
C THR A 182 2.43 -7.11 -1.86
N PRO A 183 1.28 -7.48 -1.27
CA PRO A 183 1.17 -8.79 -0.61
C PRO A 183 1.33 -9.97 -1.56
N ARG A 184 0.99 -9.81 -2.84
CA ARG A 184 1.20 -10.82 -3.89
C ARG A 184 2.69 -10.97 -4.21
N LEU A 185 3.44 -9.86 -4.21
CA LEU A 185 4.91 -9.91 -4.23
C LEU A 185 5.44 -10.66 -3.01
N VAL A 186 4.96 -10.36 -1.80
CA VAL A 186 5.40 -11.06 -0.58
C VAL A 186 5.14 -12.56 -0.69
N SER A 187 3.96 -12.96 -1.17
CA SER A 187 3.63 -14.36 -1.44
C SER A 187 4.57 -15.00 -2.48
N ALA A 188 5.06 -14.25 -3.46
CA ALA A 188 6.00 -14.76 -4.46
C ALA A 188 7.45 -14.85 -3.95
N LEU A 189 7.83 -14.01 -2.99
CA LEU A 189 9.16 -13.99 -2.37
C LEU A 189 9.31 -15.04 -1.26
N ASP A 190 8.20 -15.54 -0.71
CA ASP A 190 8.22 -16.57 0.32
C ASP A 190 8.99 -17.82 -0.14
N ARG A 191 9.94 -18.24 0.68
CA ARG A 191 10.85 -19.37 0.42
C ARG A 191 10.38 -20.66 1.08
N SER A 192 9.28 -20.61 1.83
CA SER A 192 8.65 -21.78 2.41
C SER A 192 8.33 -22.78 1.30
N PRO A 193 8.58 -24.09 1.48
CA PRO A 193 8.31 -25.08 0.44
C PRO A 193 6.83 -25.00 0.07
N PRO A 194 6.49 -24.63 -1.17
CA PRO A 194 5.11 -24.50 -1.55
C PRO A 194 4.47 -25.88 -1.44
N ALA A 195 3.34 -25.98 -0.75
CA ALA A 195 2.45 -27.11 -1.00
C ALA A 195 2.22 -27.17 -2.53
N PRO A 196 2.24 -28.36 -3.16
CA PRO A 196 2.35 -28.51 -4.62
C PRO A 196 1.25 -27.83 -5.47
N SER A 197 0.28 -27.15 -4.85
CA SER A 197 -0.89 -26.51 -5.45
C SER A 197 -1.19 -25.06 -5.01
N SER A 198 -0.36 -24.38 -4.21
CA SER A 198 -0.76 -23.07 -3.64
C SER A 198 -0.68 -21.90 -4.65
N PRO A 199 -1.77 -21.15 -4.89
CA PRO A 199 -1.75 -19.94 -5.73
C PRO A 199 -1.05 -18.75 -5.05
N ILE A 200 -0.63 -17.75 -5.84
CA ILE A 200 -0.16 -16.46 -5.31
C ILE A 200 -1.29 -15.80 -4.53
N ARG A 201 -1.02 -15.45 -3.27
CA ARG A 201 -2.00 -14.85 -2.36
C ARG A 201 -1.76 -13.34 -2.15
N PRO A 202 -2.81 -12.55 -1.86
CA PRO A 202 -4.22 -12.91 -1.92
C PRO A 202 -4.68 -13.17 -3.35
N GLU A 203 -5.60 -14.12 -3.49
CA GLU A 203 -6.34 -14.33 -4.74
C GLU A 203 -7.42 -13.24 -4.87
N TYR A 204 -7.81 -12.91 -6.10
CA TYR A 204 -8.95 -12.03 -6.34
C TYR A 204 -10.28 -12.76 -6.05
N PRO A 205 -11.31 -12.09 -5.53
CA PRO A 205 -11.31 -10.69 -5.10
C PRO A 205 -10.76 -10.52 -3.66
N PHE A 206 -10.15 -9.36 -3.40
CA PHE A 206 -9.72 -8.96 -2.06
C PHE A 206 -9.98 -7.48 -1.80
N LEU A 207 -10.02 -7.09 -0.52
CA LEU A 207 -10.06 -5.69 -0.13
C LEU A 207 -8.65 -5.20 0.21
N THR A 208 -8.35 -3.95 -0.13
CA THR A 208 -7.14 -3.24 0.30
C THR A 208 -7.55 -1.99 1.04
N LEU A 209 -7.17 -1.90 2.31
CA LEU A 209 -7.12 -0.66 3.07
C LEU A 209 -5.74 -0.03 2.86
N LEU A 210 -5.66 0.92 1.94
CA LEU A 210 -4.43 1.63 1.62
C LEU A 210 -4.34 2.88 2.50
N VAL A 211 -3.38 2.90 3.41
CA VAL A 211 -3.18 3.93 4.45
C VAL A 211 -1.72 4.40 4.48
N SER A 212 -1.46 5.55 3.85
CA SER A 212 -0.16 6.20 3.81
C SER A 212 -0.23 7.64 4.31
N GLY A 213 0.89 8.37 4.26
CA GLY A 213 0.93 9.82 4.55
C GLY A 213 0.10 10.65 3.57
N GLY A 214 -0.05 10.19 2.32
CA GLY A 214 -0.77 10.91 1.26
C GLY A 214 -2.11 10.31 0.85
N HIS A 215 -2.40 9.06 1.23
CA HIS A 215 -3.59 8.36 0.76
C HIS A 215 -4.30 7.60 1.89
N THR A 216 -5.64 7.61 1.84
CA THR A 216 -6.48 6.74 2.67
C THR A 216 -7.66 6.29 1.85
N GLN A 217 -7.65 5.04 1.43
CA GLN A 217 -8.65 4.44 0.55
C GLN A 217 -8.98 3.01 0.96
N LEU A 218 -10.24 2.63 0.80
CA LEU A 218 -10.69 1.25 0.82
C LEU A 218 -11.00 0.83 -0.61
N VAL A 219 -10.27 -0.14 -1.11
CA VAL A 219 -10.29 -0.58 -2.50
C VAL A 219 -10.75 -2.02 -2.57
N HIS A 220 -11.64 -2.32 -3.51
CA HIS A 220 -12.06 -3.68 -3.86
C HIS A 220 -11.40 -4.09 -5.17
N SER A 221 -10.42 -4.99 -5.07
CA SER A 221 -9.67 -5.51 -6.20
C SER A 221 -10.34 -6.78 -6.72
N ARG A 222 -10.95 -6.71 -7.92
CA ARG A 222 -11.70 -7.82 -8.54
C ARG A 222 -10.88 -8.61 -9.55
N SER A 223 -9.91 -7.96 -10.17
CA SER A 223 -8.89 -8.57 -11.04
C SER A 223 -7.66 -7.65 -11.08
N LEU A 224 -6.65 -8.02 -11.88
CA LEU A 224 -5.42 -7.24 -12.03
C LEU A 224 -5.64 -5.79 -12.46
N ALA A 225 -6.65 -5.51 -13.26
CA ALA A 225 -6.91 -4.17 -13.83
C ALA A 225 -8.24 -3.56 -13.35
N ASP A 226 -9.00 -4.29 -12.53
CA ASP A 226 -10.33 -3.87 -12.06
C ASP A 226 -10.34 -3.68 -10.55
N HIS A 227 -10.11 -2.43 -10.14
CA HIS A 227 -10.09 -1.99 -8.75
C HIS A 227 -11.18 -0.96 -8.54
N ARG A 228 -12.04 -1.12 -7.54
CA ARG A 228 -13.10 -0.15 -7.21
C ARG A 228 -12.80 0.54 -5.88
N VAL A 229 -12.75 1.86 -5.85
CA VAL A 229 -12.60 2.61 -4.61
C VAL A 229 -13.96 2.65 -3.92
N LEU A 230 -14.09 1.94 -2.81
CA LEU A 230 -15.32 1.90 -2.01
C LEU A 230 -15.43 3.10 -1.08
N ALA A 231 -14.30 3.54 -0.53
CA ALA A 231 -14.21 4.73 0.30
C ALA A 231 -12.86 5.41 0.09
N ALA A 232 -12.82 6.74 0.18
CA ALA A 232 -11.61 7.54 0.14
C ALA A 232 -11.72 8.68 1.15
N SER A 233 -10.58 9.23 1.57
CA SER A 233 -10.59 10.45 2.37
C SER A 233 -11.06 11.65 1.55
N ALA A 234 -11.93 12.45 2.17
CA ALA A 234 -12.41 13.71 1.62
C ALA A 234 -11.55 14.91 2.04
N ASP A 235 -10.67 14.75 3.05
CA ASP A 235 -9.82 15.83 3.56
C ASP A 235 -8.33 15.45 3.54
N VAL A 236 -7.77 15.01 4.66
CA VAL A 236 -6.37 14.60 4.82
C VAL A 236 -6.26 13.08 4.86
N ALA A 237 -5.08 12.52 4.63
CA ALA A 237 -4.86 11.10 4.85
C ALA A 237 -4.70 10.78 6.35
N VAL A 238 -4.91 9.53 6.74
CA VAL A 238 -4.74 9.09 8.14
C VAL A 238 -3.29 9.22 8.60
N GLY A 239 -2.30 9.03 7.72
CA GLY A 239 -0.89 9.25 8.07
C GLY A 239 -0.61 10.71 8.42
N ASP A 240 -1.04 11.65 7.58
CA ASP A 240 -0.95 13.10 7.88
C ASP A 240 -1.71 13.48 9.16
N ALA A 241 -2.88 12.87 9.40
CA ALA A 241 -3.62 13.08 10.65
C ALA A 241 -2.86 12.58 11.88
N LEU A 242 -2.18 11.43 11.78
CA LEU A 242 -1.32 10.89 12.84
C LEU A 242 -0.10 11.79 13.07
N ASP A 243 0.56 12.26 12.02
CA ASP A 243 1.74 13.13 12.13
C ASP A 243 1.38 14.48 12.75
N LYS A 244 0.22 15.06 12.41
CA LYS A 244 -0.29 16.28 13.04
C LYS A 244 -0.67 16.05 14.50
N ALA A 245 -1.37 14.96 14.80
CA ALA A 245 -1.68 14.61 16.19
C ALA A 245 -0.39 14.44 17.01
N ALA A 246 0.63 13.78 16.44
CA ALA A 246 1.92 13.58 17.07
C ALA A 246 2.62 14.91 17.40
N ARG A 247 2.59 15.89 16.49
CA ARG A 247 3.17 17.21 16.74
C ARG A 247 2.53 17.96 17.89
N HIS A 248 1.23 17.76 18.11
CA HIS A 248 0.52 18.40 19.21
C HIS A 248 0.66 17.65 20.54
N ILE A 249 0.81 16.32 20.48
CA ILE A 249 0.78 15.47 21.68
C ILE A 249 2.18 15.22 22.23
N LEU A 250 3.16 14.98 21.37
CA LEU A 250 4.51 14.59 21.78
C LEU A 250 5.26 15.76 22.44
N PRO A 251 5.96 15.51 23.56
CA PRO A 251 6.96 16.42 24.10
C PRO A 251 7.96 16.95 23.06
N HIS A 252 8.32 18.23 23.17
CA HIS A 252 9.15 18.92 22.19
C HIS A 252 10.57 18.34 22.05
N ASP A 253 11.16 17.91 23.15
CA ASP A 253 12.47 17.25 23.20
C ASP A 253 12.50 15.93 22.39
N MET A 254 11.40 15.19 22.40
CA MET A 254 11.25 13.95 21.64
C MET A 254 11.10 14.18 20.15
N LEU A 255 10.36 15.24 19.76
CA LEU A 255 10.24 15.65 18.36
C LEU A 255 11.60 16.10 17.81
N ALA A 256 12.32 16.94 18.58
CA ALA A 256 13.63 17.46 18.19
C ALA A 256 14.71 16.37 18.04
N SER A 257 14.60 15.28 18.82
CA SER A 257 15.58 14.18 18.80
C SER A 257 15.24 13.05 17.81
N HIS A 258 14.07 13.08 17.15
CA HIS A 258 13.64 11.97 16.29
C HIS A 258 14.45 11.83 14.99
N GLY A 259 14.91 12.95 14.41
CA GLY A 259 15.73 12.97 13.20
C GLY A 259 14.98 12.66 11.88
N ASP A 260 13.66 12.48 11.92
CA ASP A 260 12.77 12.28 10.77
C ASP A 260 11.44 13.03 11.00
N VAL A 261 10.68 13.30 9.93
CA VAL A 261 9.36 13.94 9.92
C VAL A 261 8.18 12.96 10.01
N MET A 262 8.43 11.64 9.98
CA MET A 262 7.41 10.57 10.07
C MET A 262 7.00 10.25 11.52
N TYR A 263 6.31 11.18 12.17
CA TYR A 263 6.01 11.11 13.60
C TYR A 263 4.95 10.08 14.01
N GLY A 264 4.17 9.53 13.08
CA GLY A 264 3.15 8.52 13.39
C GLY A 264 3.70 7.27 14.08
N ALA A 265 4.90 6.80 13.68
CA ALA A 265 5.57 5.68 14.35
C ALA A 265 6.06 6.05 15.76
N LEU A 266 6.55 7.29 15.93
CA LEU A 266 6.95 7.80 17.24
C LEU A 266 5.75 7.93 18.18
N LEU A 267 4.60 8.38 17.67
CA LEU A 267 3.35 8.47 18.44
C LEU A 267 2.89 7.11 18.97
N GLU A 268 3.00 6.05 18.17
CA GLU A 268 2.68 4.69 18.62
C GLU A 268 3.56 4.25 19.79
N ARG A 269 4.89 4.43 19.66
CA ARG A 269 5.86 4.07 20.70
C ARG A 269 5.64 4.89 21.97
N PHE A 270 5.29 6.16 21.82
CA PHE A 270 4.96 7.03 22.94
C PHE A 270 3.66 6.62 23.63
N ALA A 271 2.62 6.22 22.90
CA ALA A 271 1.35 5.82 23.51
C ALA A 271 1.44 4.49 24.28
N PHE A 272 2.31 3.58 23.82
CA PHE A 272 2.41 2.20 24.31
C PHE A 272 3.87 1.81 24.64
N PRO A 273 4.50 2.39 25.67
CA PRO A 273 5.92 2.19 25.96
C PRO A 273 6.26 0.71 26.23
N ASP A 274 5.39 0.00 26.93
CA ASP A 274 5.60 -1.40 27.32
C ASP A 274 5.55 -2.37 26.12
N SER A 275 4.97 -1.94 25.00
CA SER A 275 4.94 -2.70 23.75
C SER A 275 6.25 -2.59 22.95
N PHE A 276 7.14 -1.67 23.35
CA PHE A 276 8.41 -1.39 22.72
C PHE A 276 9.51 -1.21 23.77
N PRO A 277 9.87 -2.27 24.53
CA PRO A 277 10.92 -2.18 25.54
C PRO A 277 12.21 -1.65 24.91
N ALA A 278 12.86 -0.70 25.58
CA ALA A 278 14.19 -0.24 25.18
C ALA A 278 15.13 -1.45 25.16
N SER A 279 15.94 -1.59 24.12
CA SER A 279 16.94 -2.65 24.02
C SER A 279 17.95 -2.55 25.16
N SER A 280 17.69 -3.22 26.28
CA SER A 280 18.68 -3.40 27.34
C SER A 280 19.54 -4.62 26.99
N SER A 281 20.80 -4.34 26.65
CA SER A 281 22.01 -5.13 26.95
C SER A 281 21.86 -6.66 27.03
N SER A 282 22.45 -7.32 26.02
CA SER A 282 23.15 -8.62 26.13
C SER A 282 22.76 -9.52 27.30
N SER A 283 21.77 -10.39 27.07
CA SER A 283 21.83 -11.74 27.62
C SER A 283 21.16 -12.70 26.64
N SER A 284 21.99 -13.58 26.12
CA SER A 284 21.64 -14.69 25.25
C SER A 284 20.68 -15.65 25.97
N SER A 285 19.43 -15.68 25.54
CA SER A 285 18.64 -16.91 25.59
C SER A 285 17.91 -17.09 24.26
N SER A 286 18.45 -18.01 23.47
CA SER A 286 17.87 -18.51 22.24
C SER A 286 16.67 -19.39 22.58
N SER A 287 15.46 -18.85 22.50
CA SER A 287 14.27 -19.66 22.26
C SER A 287 13.26 -18.88 21.44
N SER A 288 12.96 -19.45 20.29
CA SER A 288 11.99 -19.08 19.26
C SER A 288 10.56 -18.94 19.78
N SER A 289 10.01 -17.73 19.74
CA SER A 289 8.63 -17.38 19.38
C SER A 289 8.46 -15.85 19.46
N PRO A 290 7.69 -15.20 18.57
CA PRO A 290 7.34 -13.79 18.76
C PRO A 290 6.64 -13.63 20.13
N PRO A 291 6.88 -12.55 20.88
CA PRO A 291 6.20 -12.33 22.14
C PRO A 291 4.69 -12.41 21.92
N ARG A 292 4.00 -13.25 22.71
CA ARG A 292 2.54 -13.40 22.70
C ARG A 292 1.91 -12.00 22.72
N GLY A 293 0.98 -11.77 21.80
CA GLY A 293 0.47 -10.44 21.46
C GLY A 293 0.20 -9.57 22.69
N HIS A 294 0.84 -8.41 22.75
CA HIS A 294 0.46 -7.39 23.72
C HIS A 294 -1.02 -7.06 23.51
N ASP A 295 -1.81 -7.25 24.54
CA ASP A 295 -3.17 -6.74 24.58
C ASP A 295 -3.06 -5.23 24.79
N TYR A 296 -3.44 -4.43 23.80
CA TYR A 296 -3.41 -2.96 23.85
C TYR A 296 -4.48 -2.39 24.81
N GLU A 297 -4.97 -3.20 25.75
CA GLU A 297 -6.14 -2.97 26.59
C GLU A 297 -7.33 -2.46 25.76
N TYR A 298 -7.50 -3.05 24.57
CA TYR A 298 -8.44 -2.57 23.56
C TYR A 298 -9.68 -3.46 23.48
N SER A 299 -10.84 -2.85 23.70
CA SER A 299 -12.15 -3.46 23.49
C SER A 299 -12.83 -2.86 22.26
N PRO A 300 -13.10 -3.66 21.21
CA PRO A 300 -13.74 -3.17 20.00
C PRO A 300 -15.22 -2.82 20.25
N PRO A 301 -15.75 -1.78 19.59
CA PRO A 301 -17.18 -1.47 19.66
C PRO A 301 -17.99 -2.60 19.02
N LEU A 302 -19.01 -3.10 19.74
CA LEU A 302 -19.81 -4.25 19.30
C LEU A 302 -20.90 -3.85 18.30
N ARG A 303 -21.39 -2.60 18.39
CA ARG A 303 -22.46 -2.06 17.55
C ARG A 303 -22.12 -0.66 17.09
N ARG A 304 -22.81 -0.21 16.05
CA ARG A 304 -22.62 1.15 15.49
C ARG A 304 -22.85 2.25 16.52
N VAL A 305 -23.78 2.08 17.46
CA VAL A 305 -24.01 3.07 18.52
C VAL A 305 -22.79 3.24 19.44
N ASP A 306 -22.03 2.16 19.63
CA ASP A 306 -20.81 2.17 20.44
C ASP A 306 -19.64 2.79 19.64
N GLU A 307 -19.60 2.57 18.31
CA GLU A 307 -18.59 3.17 17.40
C GLU A 307 -18.67 4.70 17.31
N ILE A 308 -19.86 5.27 17.49
CA ILE A 308 -20.10 6.72 17.34
C ILE A 308 -20.21 7.46 18.67
N ALA A 309 -20.10 6.74 19.79
CA ALA A 309 -20.17 7.33 21.11
C ALA A 309 -19.00 8.29 21.34
N THR A 310 -19.27 9.42 21.96
CA THR A 310 -18.21 10.35 22.38
C THR A 310 -17.26 9.63 23.34
N TYR A 311 -15.96 9.69 23.04
CA TYR A 311 -14.93 9.18 23.92
C TYR A 311 -14.79 10.11 25.13
N ALA A 312 -15.15 9.59 26.30
CA ALA A 312 -14.94 10.27 27.58
C ALA A 312 -13.59 9.86 28.16
N SER A 313 -12.69 10.82 28.36
CA SER A 313 -11.39 10.56 28.98
C SER A 313 -11.50 10.58 30.51
N PRO A 314 -10.51 10.02 31.24
CA PRO A 314 -10.40 10.22 32.69
C PRO A 314 -10.04 11.67 33.09
N TYR A 315 -9.81 12.54 32.09
CA TYR A 315 -9.49 13.96 32.25
C TYR A 315 -10.68 14.82 31.80
N ALA A 316 -10.58 16.15 31.99
CA ALA A 316 -11.65 17.09 31.68
C ALA A 316 -11.79 17.41 30.17
N TRP A 317 -11.74 16.41 29.31
CA TRP A 317 -11.94 16.53 27.87
C TRP A 317 -12.58 15.29 27.27
N THR A 318 -13.18 15.48 26.10
CA THR A 318 -13.82 14.43 25.31
C THR A 318 -13.41 14.53 23.85
N LEU A 319 -13.55 13.43 23.11
CA LEU A 319 -13.32 13.39 21.67
C LEU A 319 -14.53 12.81 20.95
N THR A 320 -14.96 13.47 19.89
CA THR A 320 -16.07 12.99 19.05
C THR A 320 -15.53 12.18 17.87
N PRO A 321 -16.00 10.93 17.66
CA PRO A 321 -15.57 10.11 16.54
C PRO A 321 -15.82 10.77 15.17
N PRO A 322 -14.93 10.57 14.18
CA PRO A 322 -15.14 11.12 12.85
C PRO A 322 -16.41 10.59 12.18
N LEU A 323 -17.15 11.49 11.52
CA LEU A 323 -18.38 11.17 10.79
C LEU A 323 -19.39 10.35 11.63
N ALA A 324 -19.50 10.64 12.93
CA ALA A 324 -20.44 9.98 13.85
C ALA A 324 -21.90 10.01 13.35
N ALA A 325 -22.33 11.11 12.74
CA ALA A 325 -23.69 11.28 12.21
C ALA A 325 -23.89 10.72 10.79
N SER A 326 -22.87 10.14 10.16
CA SER A 326 -22.93 9.69 8.76
C SER A 326 -22.54 8.22 8.59
N ARG A 327 -23.18 7.57 7.62
CA ARG A 327 -22.85 6.22 7.14
C ARG A 327 -22.20 6.25 5.76
N ALA A 328 -21.79 7.43 5.29
CA ALA A 328 -21.10 7.56 4.02
C ALA A 328 -19.83 6.70 4.00
N LEU A 329 -19.59 6.01 2.87
CA LEU A 329 -18.36 5.32 2.58
C LEU A 329 -17.29 6.34 2.19
N SER A 330 -16.88 7.14 3.16
CA SER A 330 -15.81 8.13 3.05
C SER A 330 -15.04 8.21 4.36
N TYR A 331 -13.82 8.72 4.25
CA TYR A 331 -12.98 9.06 5.39
C TYR A 331 -12.90 10.59 5.56
N SER A 332 -12.67 11.00 6.79
CA SER A 332 -12.45 12.39 7.19
C SER A 332 -11.75 12.35 8.54
N PHE A 333 -10.66 13.09 8.67
CA PHE A 333 -9.82 13.09 9.87
C PHE A 333 -9.54 14.51 10.38
N ALA A 334 -9.75 15.54 9.56
CA ALA A 334 -9.42 16.92 9.91
C ALA A 334 -10.14 17.39 11.19
N GLY A 335 -11.42 17.05 11.35
CA GLY A 335 -12.21 17.43 12.53
C GLY A 335 -11.71 16.80 13.84
N LEU A 336 -11.13 15.61 13.80
CA LEU A 336 -10.51 15.00 14.98
C LEU A 336 -9.17 15.67 15.30
N GLY A 337 -8.37 15.98 14.27
CA GLY A 337 -7.13 16.73 14.42
C GLY A 337 -7.33 18.08 15.12
N SER A 338 -8.35 18.84 14.75
CA SER A 338 -8.68 20.12 15.41
C SER A 338 -9.07 19.96 16.88
N GLN A 339 -9.79 18.89 17.24
CA GLN A 339 -10.12 18.60 18.64
C GLN A 339 -8.87 18.26 19.45
N ILE A 340 -7.97 17.45 18.90
CA ILE A 340 -6.69 17.08 19.52
C ILE A 340 -5.84 18.33 19.77
N HIS A 341 -5.68 19.18 18.75
CA HIS A 341 -4.94 20.44 18.89
C HIS A 341 -5.52 21.33 20.00
N LYS A 342 -6.85 21.50 20.02
CA LYS A 342 -7.52 22.29 21.06
C LYS A 342 -7.25 21.73 22.46
N ILE A 343 -7.31 20.40 22.65
CA ILE A 343 -7.05 19.77 23.95
C ILE A 343 -5.59 19.98 24.35
N ALA A 344 -4.64 19.71 23.45
CA ALA A 344 -3.21 19.85 23.69
C ALA A 344 -2.82 21.29 24.10
N SER A 345 -3.38 22.30 23.44
CA SER A 345 -3.02 23.71 23.67
C SER A 345 -3.94 24.45 24.66
N SER A 346 -4.89 23.77 25.33
CA SER A 346 -5.88 24.41 26.21
C SER A 346 -5.37 24.81 27.61
N ARG A 347 -4.16 24.40 27.99
CA ARG A 347 -3.63 24.63 29.35
C ARG A 347 -2.82 25.92 29.43
N ALA A 348 -3.05 26.68 30.50
CA ALA A 348 -2.23 27.85 30.84
C ALA A 348 -0.81 27.37 31.19
N GLY A 349 0.14 27.56 30.27
CA GLY A 349 1.52 27.08 30.39
C GLY A 349 2.17 26.68 29.06
N GLY A 350 1.43 26.72 27.94
CA GLY A 350 1.95 26.38 26.61
C GLY A 350 1.90 24.88 26.32
N ASP A 351 2.47 24.47 25.18
CA ASP A 351 2.36 23.12 24.64
C ASP A 351 2.97 22.03 25.54
N ASP A 352 3.82 22.38 26.52
CA ASP A 352 4.45 21.44 27.47
C ASP A 352 3.69 21.29 28.81
N ALA A 353 2.63 22.05 29.04
CA ALA A 353 1.91 22.06 30.32
C ALA A 353 1.12 20.78 30.63
N MET A 354 0.83 19.94 29.62
CA MET A 354 0.07 18.70 29.81
C MET A 354 0.96 17.60 30.44
N PRO A 355 0.54 16.97 31.56
CA PRO A 355 1.25 15.85 32.17
C PRO A 355 1.47 14.69 31.21
N LEU A 356 2.60 13.98 31.38
CA LEU A 356 3.01 12.89 30.49
C LEU A 356 1.94 11.81 30.31
N GLU A 357 1.27 11.40 31.40
CA GLU A 357 0.23 10.35 31.32
C GLU A 357 -1.03 10.84 30.62
N GLU A 358 -1.39 12.12 30.78
CA GLU A 358 -2.51 12.72 30.05
C GLU A 358 -2.23 12.78 28.55
N ARG A 359 -0.99 13.09 28.14
CA ARG A 359 -0.56 13.02 26.73
C ARG A 359 -0.64 11.62 26.18
N ARG A 360 -0.17 10.61 26.93
CA ARG A 360 -0.26 9.21 26.51
C ARG A 360 -1.73 8.78 26.37
N CYS A 361 -2.60 9.20 27.29
CA CYS A 361 -4.04 8.99 27.18
C CYS A 361 -4.62 9.63 25.91
N LEU A 362 -4.23 10.87 25.60
CA LEU A 362 -4.66 11.55 24.38
C LEU A 362 -4.13 10.86 23.10
N ALA A 363 -2.87 10.40 23.11
CA ALA A 363 -2.28 9.64 22.01
C ALA A 363 -3.03 8.32 21.75
N ARG A 364 -3.32 7.55 22.80
CA ARG A 364 -4.09 6.31 22.72
C ARG A 364 -5.50 6.58 22.19
N ALA A 365 -6.18 7.60 22.71
CA ALA A 365 -7.53 7.97 22.27
C ALA A 365 -7.56 8.45 20.81
N ALA A 366 -6.59 9.27 20.40
CA ALA A 366 -6.45 9.73 19.02
C ALA A 366 -6.28 8.57 18.05
N MET A 367 -5.29 7.69 18.28
CA MET A 367 -5.07 6.52 17.42
C MET A 367 -6.28 5.59 17.41
N ARG A 368 -6.89 5.34 18.57
CA ARG A 368 -8.10 4.52 18.68
C ARG A 368 -9.20 5.03 17.76
N LEU A 369 -9.55 6.31 17.86
CA LEU A 369 -10.65 6.89 17.08
C LEU A 369 -10.33 6.96 15.58
N LEU A 370 -9.07 7.22 15.21
CA LEU A 370 -8.62 7.17 13.81
C LEU A 370 -8.75 5.75 13.24
N PHE A 371 -8.33 4.72 13.99
CA PHE A 371 -8.32 3.34 13.52
C PHE A 371 -9.70 2.68 13.58
N GLU A 372 -10.53 3.00 14.57
CA GLU A 372 -11.94 2.61 14.61
C GLU A 372 -12.72 3.24 13.45
N HIS A 373 -12.38 4.48 13.06
CA HIS A 373 -12.95 5.09 11.85
C HIS A 373 -12.59 4.29 10.59
N LEU A 374 -11.32 3.87 10.43
CA LEU A 374 -10.90 2.98 9.35
C LEU A 374 -11.69 1.67 9.34
N ALA A 375 -11.71 0.98 10.48
CA ALA A 375 -12.39 -0.31 10.65
C ALA A 375 -13.90 -0.20 10.38
N SER A 376 -14.55 0.86 10.87
CA SER A 376 -15.98 1.06 10.68
C SER A 376 -16.36 1.16 9.20
N ARG A 377 -15.51 1.73 8.33
CA ARG A 377 -15.80 1.84 6.89
C ARG A 377 -15.64 0.51 6.16
N VAL A 378 -14.74 -0.34 6.63
CA VAL A 378 -14.66 -1.74 6.17
C VAL A 378 -15.98 -2.46 6.48
N LEU A 379 -16.48 -2.34 7.72
CA LEU A 379 -17.75 -2.95 8.12
C LEU A 379 -18.95 -2.37 7.36
N LEU A 380 -18.99 -1.04 7.17
CA LEU A 380 -20.02 -0.38 6.37
C LEU A 380 -19.98 -0.84 4.92
N ALA A 381 -18.81 -1.10 4.35
CA ALA A 381 -18.67 -1.64 3.01
C ALA A 381 -19.25 -3.06 2.92
N PHE A 382 -18.95 -3.94 3.88
CA PHE A 382 -19.58 -5.27 3.95
C PHE A 382 -21.11 -5.18 4.10
N ALA A 383 -21.61 -4.25 4.92
CA ALA A 383 -23.05 -4.06 5.11
C ALA A 383 -23.75 -3.48 3.87
N ALA A 384 -23.11 -2.55 3.17
CA ALA A 384 -23.66 -1.93 1.96
C ALA A 384 -23.63 -2.85 0.75
N ARG A 385 -22.69 -3.81 0.74
CA ARG A 385 -22.44 -4.76 -0.36
C ARG A 385 -22.35 -6.18 0.21
N PRO A 386 -23.50 -6.80 0.58
CA PRO A 386 -23.52 -8.13 1.23
C PRO A 386 -22.80 -9.21 0.43
N GLU A 387 -22.73 -9.06 -0.89
CA GLU A 387 -21.99 -9.95 -1.78
C GLU A 387 -20.48 -10.01 -1.48
N LEU A 388 -19.90 -8.96 -0.87
CA LEU A 388 -18.50 -8.94 -0.44
C LEU A 388 -18.26 -9.85 0.78
N GLY A 389 -19.26 -10.04 1.65
CA GLY A 389 -19.08 -10.71 2.94
C GLY A 389 -18.63 -12.16 2.83
N ASP A 390 -19.18 -12.89 1.86
CA ASP A 390 -18.81 -14.30 1.61
C ASP A 390 -17.68 -14.46 0.59
N ALA A 391 -17.53 -13.49 -0.31
CA ALA A 391 -16.58 -13.54 -1.42
C ALA A 391 -15.17 -13.11 -1.01
N VAL A 392 -15.04 -12.07 -0.17
CA VAL A 392 -13.75 -11.53 0.25
C VAL A 392 -13.18 -12.40 1.36
N ARG A 393 -12.03 -13.00 1.11
CA ARG A 393 -11.28 -13.80 2.10
C ARG A 393 -10.16 -13.04 2.76
N THR A 394 -9.70 -11.94 2.17
CA THR A 394 -8.54 -11.21 2.65
C THR A 394 -8.80 -9.70 2.64
N LEU A 395 -8.46 -9.06 3.76
CA LEU A 395 -8.25 -7.63 3.89
C LEU A 395 -6.75 -7.37 3.96
N VAL A 396 -6.22 -6.78 2.90
CA VAL A 396 -4.86 -6.25 2.83
C VAL A 396 -4.82 -4.88 3.49
N VAL A 397 -3.83 -4.63 4.32
CA VAL A 397 -3.48 -3.28 4.80
C VAL A 397 -2.14 -2.90 4.19
N SER A 398 -2.10 -1.82 3.40
CA SER A 398 -0.89 -1.36 2.71
C SER A 398 -0.63 0.13 2.96
N GLY A 399 0.55 0.62 2.57
CA GLY A 399 1.03 1.96 2.89
C GLY A 399 1.75 2.03 4.23
N GLY A 400 2.46 3.14 4.48
CA GLY A 400 3.34 3.28 5.65
C GLY A 400 2.63 3.07 7.01
N VAL A 401 1.36 3.44 7.12
CA VAL A 401 0.58 3.28 8.37
C VAL A 401 0.25 1.82 8.65
N ALA A 402 0.33 0.92 7.65
CA ALA A 402 0.15 -0.53 7.84
C ALA A 402 1.21 -1.15 8.76
N SER A 403 2.33 -0.47 9.00
CA SER A 403 3.35 -0.89 9.97
C SER A 403 2.95 -0.67 11.42
N ASN A 404 1.89 0.11 11.68
CA ASN A 404 1.39 0.37 13.02
C ASN A 404 0.72 -0.88 13.59
N ARG A 405 1.29 -1.41 14.68
CA ARG A 405 0.83 -2.66 15.29
C ARG A 405 -0.52 -2.48 15.98
N PHE A 406 -0.80 -1.29 16.52
CA PHE A 406 -2.09 -0.97 17.11
C PHE A 406 -3.22 -0.92 16.07
N LEU A 407 -2.98 -0.37 14.86
CA LEU A 407 -3.95 -0.41 13.76
C LEU A 407 -4.32 -1.85 13.40
N MET A 408 -3.32 -2.71 13.22
CA MET A 408 -3.54 -4.12 12.89
C MET A 408 -4.33 -4.83 13.99
N HIS A 409 -4.03 -4.52 15.26
CA HIS A 409 -4.78 -5.03 16.41
C HIS A 409 -6.24 -4.56 16.40
N VAL A 410 -6.49 -3.25 16.22
CA VAL A 410 -7.85 -2.68 16.14
C VAL A 410 -8.66 -3.31 15.02
N LEU A 411 -8.09 -3.44 13.82
CA LEU A 411 -8.76 -4.07 12.67
C LEU A 411 -9.13 -5.52 12.95
N ARG A 412 -8.20 -6.35 13.44
CA ARG A 412 -8.46 -7.76 13.75
C ARG A 412 -9.56 -7.91 14.79
N ARG A 413 -9.42 -7.21 15.93
CA ARG A 413 -10.40 -7.28 17.04
C ARG A 413 -11.78 -6.82 16.60
N THR A 414 -11.84 -5.76 15.80
CA THR A 414 -13.11 -5.24 15.25
C THR A 414 -13.75 -6.23 14.27
N LEU A 415 -12.98 -6.84 13.37
CA LEU A 415 -13.50 -7.85 12.45
C LEU A 415 -14.02 -9.09 13.22
N ASP A 416 -13.29 -9.57 14.21
CA ASP A 416 -13.71 -10.70 15.06
C ASP A 416 -15.02 -10.41 15.79
N ALA A 417 -15.08 -9.28 16.49
CA ALA A 417 -16.26 -8.89 17.26
C ALA A 417 -17.52 -8.67 16.38
N ARG A 418 -17.33 -8.44 15.08
CA ARG A 418 -18.41 -8.11 14.14
C ARG A 418 -18.73 -9.26 13.18
N GLY A 419 -18.22 -10.46 13.46
CA GLY A 419 -18.57 -11.69 12.73
C GLY A 419 -17.77 -11.95 11.46
N PHE A 420 -16.64 -11.25 11.26
CA PHE A 420 -15.76 -11.39 10.10
C PHE A 420 -14.43 -12.07 10.47
N ALA A 421 -14.49 -13.05 11.38
CA ALA A 421 -13.33 -13.85 11.80
C ALA A 421 -12.69 -14.64 10.64
N HIS A 422 -13.49 -14.95 9.60
CA HIS A 422 -13.03 -15.65 8.40
C HIS A 422 -12.22 -14.78 7.43
N VAL A 423 -12.26 -13.45 7.57
CA VAL A 423 -11.49 -12.54 6.74
C VAL A 423 -10.08 -12.48 7.27
N GLU A 424 -9.12 -13.00 6.51
CA GLU A 424 -7.70 -12.91 6.83
C GLU A 424 -7.24 -11.44 6.76
N LEU A 425 -6.51 -11.00 7.79
CA LEU A 425 -5.92 -9.66 7.82
C LEU A 425 -4.42 -9.79 7.56
N THR A 426 -3.94 -9.16 6.49
CA THR A 426 -2.54 -9.23 6.10
C THR A 426 -1.97 -7.85 5.82
N ALA A 427 -0.71 -7.64 6.20
CA ALA A 427 0.06 -6.46 5.81
C ALA A 427 1.43 -6.94 5.30
N PRO A 428 2.00 -6.26 4.28
CA PRO A 428 3.38 -6.54 3.89
C PRO A 428 4.37 -6.34 5.06
N PRO A 429 5.58 -6.90 4.98
CA PRO A 429 6.66 -6.52 5.89
C PRO A 429 6.89 -5.00 5.84
N PRO A 430 7.28 -4.33 6.95
CA PRO A 430 7.43 -2.88 6.99
C PRO A 430 8.30 -2.29 5.87
N ALA A 431 9.37 -2.99 5.48
CA ALA A 431 10.26 -2.58 4.39
C ALA A 431 9.59 -2.54 3.00
N LEU A 432 8.44 -3.19 2.83
CA LEU A 432 7.64 -3.21 1.61
C LEU A 432 6.32 -2.44 1.74
N CYS A 433 5.96 -1.94 2.94
CA CYS A 433 4.77 -1.12 3.15
C CYS A 433 4.93 0.32 2.68
N THR A 434 6.14 0.87 2.76
CA THR A 434 6.47 2.21 2.25
C THR A 434 6.86 2.14 0.78
N ASP A 435 6.96 3.28 0.11
CA ASP A 435 7.32 3.36 -1.30
C ASP A 435 8.66 2.65 -1.57
N ASN A 436 8.65 1.77 -2.56
CA ASN A 436 9.81 0.99 -2.98
C ASN A 436 9.66 0.56 -4.44
N ALA A 437 10.77 0.28 -5.11
CA ALA A 437 10.73 -0.15 -6.50
C ALA A 437 10.37 -1.64 -6.67
N ALA A 438 10.39 -2.45 -5.60
CA ALA A 438 10.02 -3.86 -5.70
C ALA A 438 8.51 -4.05 -5.97
N MET A 439 7.63 -3.25 -5.35
CA MET A 439 6.19 -3.25 -5.66
C MET A 439 5.92 -2.85 -7.11
N ILE A 440 6.71 -1.92 -7.65
CA ILE A 440 6.65 -1.49 -9.05
C ILE A 440 7.07 -2.64 -9.95
N ALA A 441 8.23 -3.26 -9.67
CA ALA A 441 8.72 -4.42 -10.40
C ALA A 441 7.68 -5.54 -10.49
N TRP A 442 7.04 -5.89 -9.37
CA TRP A 442 6.03 -6.93 -9.32
C TRP A 442 4.78 -6.60 -10.14
N THR A 443 4.31 -5.36 -10.04
CA THR A 443 3.15 -4.89 -10.82
C THR A 443 3.46 -4.94 -12.31
N GLY A 444 4.66 -4.54 -12.72
CA GLY A 444 5.14 -4.68 -14.09
C GLY A 444 5.14 -6.13 -14.55
N MET A 445 5.57 -7.07 -13.70
CA MET A 445 5.51 -8.51 -14.00
C MET A 445 4.09 -9.02 -14.19
N GLU A 446 3.15 -8.70 -13.28
CA GLU A 446 1.76 -9.14 -13.44
C GLU A 446 1.12 -8.56 -14.71
N MET A 447 1.36 -7.28 -15.00
CA MET A 447 0.88 -6.62 -16.23
C MET A 447 1.50 -7.24 -17.49
N TYR A 448 2.81 -7.49 -17.48
CA TYR A 448 3.51 -8.13 -18.58
C TYR A 448 2.98 -9.54 -18.84
N GLU A 449 2.82 -10.36 -17.81
CA GLU A 449 2.24 -11.70 -17.93
C GLU A 449 0.79 -11.69 -18.44
N ALA A 450 0.02 -10.66 -18.09
CA ALA A 450 -1.32 -10.43 -18.63
C ALA A 450 -1.34 -9.89 -20.09
N GLY A 451 -0.17 -9.72 -20.71
CA GLY A 451 -0.03 -9.33 -22.11
C GLY A 451 0.06 -7.83 -22.34
N TRP A 452 0.26 -7.02 -21.31
CA TRP A 452 0.33 -5.57 -21.41
C TRP A 452 1.76 -5.04 -21.45
N GLU A 453 1.97 -4.01 -22.26
CA GLU A 453 3.18 -3.18 -22.33
C GLU A 453 2.79 -1.70 -22.42
N SER A 454 3.73 -0.79 -22.25
CA SER A 454 3.53 0.65 -22.42
C SER A 454 4.29 1.18 -23.63
N ALA A 455 3.63 2.01 -24.44
CA ALA A 455 4.28 2.74 -25.51
C ALA A 455 5.34 3.69 -24.95
N LEU A 456 6.47 3.84 -25.65
CA LEU A 456 7.54 4.77 -25.23
C LEU A 456 7.11 6.25 -25.22
N SER A 457 5.94 6.59 -25.79
CA SER A 457 5.36 7.93 -25.81
C SER A 457 4.55 8.30 -24.55
N VAL A 458 4.33 7.36 -23.60
CA VAL A 458 3.58 7.63 -22.36
C VAL A 458 4.15 8.81 -21.58
N ARG A 459 3.30 9.56 -20.88
CA ARG A 459 3.70 10.74 -20.11
C ARG A 459 3.46 10.51 -18.61
N PRO A 460 4.16 11.25 -17.73
CA PRO A 460 3.87 11.25 -16.30
C PRO A 460 2.44 11.67 -16.04
N GLU A 461 1.76 10.99 -15.12
CA GLU A 461 0.38 11.27 -14.78
C GLU A 461 0.28 11.72 -13.33
N ARG A 462 -0.07 13.00 -13.13
CA ARG A 462 -0.19 13.58 -11.79
C ARG A 462 -1.30 12.90 -11.00
N LYS A 463 -2.42 12.66 -11.67
CA LYS A 463 -3.60 11.98 -11.14
C LYS A 463 -3.84 10.75 -12.01
N TRP A 464 -4.02 9.62 -11.35
CA TRP A 464 -4.32 8.35 -11.98
C TRP A 464 -5.01 7.43 -10.96
N SER A 465 -6.32 7.58 -10.88
CA SER A 465 -7.21 6.75 -10.11
C SER A 465 -7.18 5.31 -10.64
N ILE A 466 -7.17 4.37 -9.70
CA ILE A 466 -7.32 2.95 -10.01
C ILE A 466 -8.77 2.58 -10.31
N ASP A 467 -9.74 3.46 -9.99
CA ASP A 467 -11.16 3.20 -10.17
C ASP A 467 -11.62 3.43 -11.62
N PRO A 468 -12.15 2.40 -12.32
CA PRO A 468 -12.67 2.57 -13.66
C PRO A 468 -13.96 3.40 -13.78
N ALA A 469 -14.60 3.82 -12.67
CA ALA A 469 -15.71 4.80 -12.69
C ALA A 469 -15.22 6.24 -12.54
N SER A 470 -13.93 6.46 -12.32
CA SER A 470 -13.36 7.80 -12.39
C SER A 470 -13.26 8.26 -13.85
N ASP A 471 -13.12 9.56 -14.04
CA ASP A 471 -12.94 10.17 -15.37
C ASP A 471 -11.69 9.66 -16.10
N GLU A 472 -10.72 9.08 -15.37
CA GLU A 472 -9.47 8.52 -15.91
C GLU A 472 -9.62 7.05 -16.33
N GLY A 473 -10.77 6.41 -16.06
CA GLY A 473 -11.10 5.05 -16.52
C GLY A 473 -10.28 3.92 -15.87
N GLY A 474 -9.62 4.18 -14.75
CA GLY A 474 -8.90 3.16 -13.97
C GLY A 474 -7.53 2.81 -14.55
N ILE A 475 -7.06 1.57 -14.32
CA ILE A 475 -5.73 1.12 -14.77
C ILE A 475 -5.60 1.16 -16.30
N LEU A 476 -6.58 0.63 -17.02
CA LEU A 476 -6.54 0.54 -18.49
C LEU A 476 -7.23 1.70 -19.20
N GLY A 477 -7.84 2.64 -18.45
CA GLY A 477 -8.52 3.80 -19.03
C GLY A 477 -7.57 4.87 -19.59
N LEU A 478 -6.37 5.00 -19.02
CA LEU A 478 -5.34 5.87 -19.57
C LEU A 478 -4.70 5.25 -20.81
N GLY A 479 -4.60 6.05 -21.87
CA GLY A 479 -3.95 5.66 -23.12
C GLY A 479 -2.46 5.33 -22.94
N GLY A 480 -1.92 4.61 -23.92
CA GLY A 480 -0.50 4.22 -23.98
C GLY A 480 -0.21 2.79 -23.55
N TRP A 481 -1.22 2.02 -23.14
CA TRP A 481 -1.13 0.57 -23.08
C TRP A 481 -1.11 -0.03 -24.49
N VAL A 482 -0.24 -1.01 -24.70
CA VAL A 482 -0.14 -1.84 -25.89
C VAL A 482 -0.38 -3.27 -25.46
N ARG A 483 -1.28 -3.97 -26.13
CA ARG A 483 -1.49 -5.40 -25.91
C ARG A 483 -0.55 -6.14 -26.86
N ARG A 484 0.22 -7.09 -26.32
CA ARG A 484 1.09 -7.96 -27.12
C ARG A 484 0.21 -8.92 -27.90
N ASP A 485 0.48 -9.05 -29.20
CA ASP A 485 -0.14 -10.09 -30.03
C ASP A 485 0.42 -11.47 -29.58
N GLU A 486 -0.46 -12.48 -29.50
CA GLU A 486 -0.15 -13.83 -28.99
C GLU A 486 0.86 -14.61 -29.86
#